data_AF-A0A1G3PS25-F1
#
_entry.id   AF-A0A1G3PS25-F1
#
_cell.length_a   1.000
_cell.length_b   1.000
_cell.length_c   1.000
_cell.angle_alpha   90.00
_cell.angle_beta   90.00
_cell.angle_gamma   90.00
#
_symmetry.space_group_name_H-M   'P 1'
#
loop_
_entity.id
_entity.type
_entity.pdbx_description
1 polymer ?
#
loop_
_entity_poly.entity_id
_entity_poly.type
_entity_poly.pdbx_seq_one_letter_code
_entity_poly.pdbx_strand_id
1 'polypeptide(L)'
;MDKKDFIEKLVSLVNIYELIFDLTITAVSLIVYRLILLPGGFIFIGIEPLSGLFLFFGAQFFTALFFTAIYRRFTEIREDSKFVEGVIKVVMFLGITGLYILMPLEIFHYIDRMPGKNSEFGFVILSLSGLLISLAVYIGTPKDDFPTVKYTIYVPMVVGVACFPVAVFHVFASSVIGGIVFLIVTAGIVVAAVMIKNGIAKRKEPLPRLVTRTGSAFMLFALPVLTAVAIAAWQELSLISTVTGFTNNKLPVRHEDVIIMMTLGGLIPIRLLAALAPPFRIINLAVAVPAMYYYFTSLLAAAEKLHAILAP
;
A
#
# COMPACT_ATOMS: atom_id res chain seq x y z
N MET A 1 29.22 -15.45 -26.96
CA MET A 1 28.08 -15.68 -26.06
C MET A 1 26.84 -15.32 -26.84
N ASP A 2 25.89 -16.26 -26.97
CA ASP A 2 24.65 -16.02 -27.73
C ASP A 2 23.84 -14.89 -27.05
N LYS A 3 23.12 -14.09 -27.83
CA LYS A 3 22.24 -13.02 -27.32
C LYS A 3 21.20 -13.59 -26.36
N LYS A 4 20.74 -14.82 -26.60
CA LYS A 4 19.81 -15.53 -25.74
C LYS A 4 20.43 -15.85 -24.37
N ASP A 5 21.65 -16.39 -24.35
CA ASP A 5 22.38 -16.69 -23.11
C ASP A 5 22.67 -15.43 -22.28
N PHE A 6 22.95 -14.31 -22.95
CA PHE A 6 23.15 -13.02 -22.28
C PHE A 6 21.86 -12.53 -21.60
N ILE A 7 20.73 -12.59 -22.31
CA ILE A 7 19.43 -12.19 -21.77
C ILE A 7 19.01 -13.09 -20.60
N GLU A 8 19.18 -14.41 -20.72
CA GLU A 8 18.87 -15.34 -19.65
C GLU A 8 19.74 -15.09 -18.41
N LYS A 9 21.04 -14.80 -18.58
CA LYS A 9 21.92 -14.38 -17.49
C LYS A 9 21.51 -13.03 -16.88
N LEU A 10 21.08 -12.07 -17.67
CA LEU A 10 20.68 -10.76 -17.16
C LEU A 10 19.36 -10.85 -16.39
N VAL A 11 18.39 -11.60 -16.90
CA VAL A 11 17.12 -11.91 -16.23
C VAL A 11 17.37 -12.73 -14.96
N SER A 12 18.39 -13.60 -14.93
CA SER A 12 18.76 -14.31 -13.72
C SER A 12 19.50 -13.46 -12.69
N LEU A 13 19.92 -12.23 -13.02
CA LEU A 13 20.54 -11.30 -12.07
C LEU A 13 19.56 -10.23 -11.55
N VAL A 14 18.39 -10.11 -12.18
CA VAL A 14 17.43 -9.02 -11.93
C VAL A 14 16.04 -9.58 -11.63
N ASN A 15 15.49 -9.20 -10.49
CA ASN A 15 14.07 -9.36 -10.21
C ASN A 15 13.30 -8.24 -10.91
N ILE A 16 12.71 -8.56 -12.08
CA ILE A 16 12.00 -7.60 -12.93
C ILE A 16 10.88 -6.88 -12.17
N TYR A 17 10.19 -7.58 -11.28
CA TYR A 17 9.07 -7.02 -10.52
C TYR A 17 9.49 -5.90 -9.56
N GLU A 18 10.58 -6.10 -8.83
CA GLU A 18 11.17 -5.08 -7.96
C GLU A 18 11.71 -3.92 -8.78
N LEU A 19 12.39 -4.22 -9.89
CA LEU A 19 12.91 -3.20 -10.79
C LEU A 19 11.78 -2.31 -11.34
N ILE A 20 10.65 -2.90 -11.76
CA ILE A 20 9.49 -2.11 -12.22
C ILE A 20 8.98 -1.24 -11.08
N PHE A 21 8.88 -1.76 -9.86
CA PHE A 21 8.45 -0.99 -8.70
C PHE A 21 9.41 0.20 -8.42
N ASP A 22 10.73 -0.02 -8.43
CA ASP A 22 11.78 1.02 -8.32
C ASP A 22 11.70 2.10 -9.40
N LEU A 23 11.65 1.68 -10.66
CA LEU A 23 11.58 2.58 -11.79
C LEU A 23 10.27 3.37 -11.78
N THR A 24 9.15 2.74 -11.39
CA THR A 24 7.86 3.44 -11.29
C THR A 24 7.90 4.48 -10.17
N ILE A 25 8.40 4.13 -8.98
CA ILE A 25 8.54 5.09 -7.87
C ILE A 25 9.44 6.27 -8.27
N THR A 26 10.55 6.00 -8.95
CA THR A 26 11.47 7.03 -9.44
C THR A 26 10.77 7.93 -10.47
N ALA A 27 10.12 7.34 -11.47
CA ALA A 27 9.39 8.07 -12.49
C ALA A 27 8.26 8.92 -11.89
N VAL A 28 7.48 8.36 -10.97
CA VAL A 28 6.43 9.09 -10.26
C VAL A 28 7.04 10.23 -9.44
N SER A 29 8.14 10.05 -8.71
CA SER A 29 8.77 11.17 -7.99
C SER A 29 9.31 12.27 -8.89
N LEU A 30 9.88 11.92 -10.03
CA LEU A 30 10.33 12.89 -11.03
C LEU A 30 9.12 13.65 -11.58
N ILE A 31 8.11 12.93 -12.03
CA ILE A 31 6.93 13.53 -12.66
C ILE A 31 6.15 14.36 -11.66
N VAL A 32 5.76 13.79 -10.52
CA VAL A 32 4.87 14.43 -9.54
C VAL A 32 5.60 15.50 -8.73
N TYR A 33 6.75 15.17 -8.14
CA TYR A 33 7.40 16.06 -7.16
C TYR A 33 8.43 17.01 -7.76
N ARG A 34 8.85 16.82 -9.02
CA ARG A 34 9.85 17.69 -9.67
C ARG A 34 9.29 18.41 -10.90
N LEU A 35 8.59 17.72 -11.80
CA LEU A 35 8.14 18.27 -13.09
C LEU A 35 6.75 18.91 -13.03
N ILE A 36 5.76 18.22 -12.46
CA ILE A 36 4.35 18.66 -12.30
C ILE A 36 4.21 19.45 -10.98
N LEU A 37 5.23 20.17 -10.56
CA LEU A 37 5.04 21.21 -9.55
C LEU A 37 4.22 22.34 -10.18
N LEU A 38 2.91 22.12 -10.26
CA LEU A 38 1.94 23.11 -10.64
C LEU A 38 2.10 24.33 -9.72
N PRO A 39 1.65 25.53 -10.13
CA PRO A 39 1.60 26.69 -9.25
C PRO A 39 0.84 26.44 -7.93
N GLY A 40 0.01 25.39 -7.85
CA GLY A 40 -0.68 24.90 -6.64
C GLY A 40 0.01 23.74 -5.89
N GLY A 41 1.21 23.31 -6.30
CA GLY A 41 2.14 22.49 -5.51
C GLY A 41 2.00 20.97 -5.56
N PHE A 42 0.80 20.41 -5.74
CA PHE A 42 0.56 18.96 -5.59
C PHE A 42 -0.60 18.47 -6.47
N ILE A 43 -0.57 17.21 -6.92
CA ILE A 43 -1.63 16.59 -7.73
C ILE A 43 -2.89 16.40 -6.90
N PHE A 44 -2.72 16.10 -5.60
CA PHE A 44 -3.84 15.77 -4.73
C PHE A 44 -4.34 16.93 -3.86
N ILE A 45 -3.76 18.14 -4.01
CA ILE A 45 -4.37 19.34 -3.44
C ILE A 45 -5.68 19.63 -4.21
N GLY A 46 -6.80 19.59 -3.49
CA GLY A 46 -8.13 19.82 -4.07
C GLY A 46 -8.86 18.56 -4.52
N ILE A 47 -8.35 17.36 -4.21
CA ILE A 47 -9.12 16.14 -4.38
C ILE A 47 -10.38 16.18 -3.52
N GLU A 48 -11.50 15.78 -4.11
CA GLU A 48 -12.74 15.59 -3.37
C GLU A 48 -12.59 14.49 -2.30
N PRO A 49 -13.24 14.62 -1.13
CA PRO A 49 -13.08 13.68 -0.02
C PRO A 49 -13.28 12.22 -0.42
N LEU A 50 -14.28 11.96 -1.27
CA LEU A 50 -14.61 10.62 -1.76
C LEU A 50 -13.47 10.04 -2.60
N SER A 51 -12.88 10.84 -3.48
CA SER A 51 -11.74 10.44 -4.32
C SER A 51 -10.50 10.17 -3.45
N GLY A 52 -10.30 10.95 -2.38
CA GLY A 52 -9.25 10.71 -1.38
C GLY A 52 -9.43 9.37 -0.67
N LEU A 53 -10.67 9.02 -0.28
CA LEU A 53 -11.00 7.72 0.29
C LEU A 53 -10.75 6.55 -0.68
N PHE A 54 -11.11 6.70 -1.95
CA PHE A 54 -10.84 5.67 -2.97
C PHE A 54 -9.34 5.44 -3.16
N LEU A 55 -8.54 6.52 -3.26
CA LEU A 55 -7.09 6.41 -3.36
C LEU A 55 -6.48 5.73 -2.14
N PHE A 56 -6.96 6.08 -0.95
CA PHE A 56 -6.53 5.47 0.30
C PHE A 56 -6.83 3.98 0.40
N PHE A 57 -8.08 3.58 0.13
CA PHE A 57 -8.47 2.17 0.15
C PHE A 57 -7.72 1.38 -0.94
N GLY A 58 -7.52 1.99 -2.11
CA GLY A 58 -6.70 1.44 -3.18
C GLY A 58 -5.24 1.24 -2.73
N ALA A 59 -4.63 2.24 -2.10
CA ALA A 59 -3.27 2.17 -1.56
C ALA A 59 -3.14 1.07 -0.52
N GLN A 60 -4.05 0.98 0.45
CA GLN A 60 -4.03 -0.10 1.44
C GLN A 60 -4.14 -1.47 0.77
N PHE A 61 -5.11 -1.64 -0.14
CA PHE A 61 -5.35 -2.90 -0.81
C PHE A 61 -4.15 -3.36 -1.66
N PHE A 62 -3.66 -2.51 -2.57
CA PHE A 62 -2.55 -2.87 -3.45
C PHE A 62 -1.25 -3.07 -2.69
N THR A 63 -0.98 -2.24 -1.67
CA THR A 63 0.22 -2.38 -0.85
C THR A 63 0.19 -3.69 -0.05
N ALA A 64 -0.93 -4.03 0.59
CA ALA A 64 -1.10 -5.31 1.29
C ALA A 64 -1.00 -6.52 0.33
N LEU A 65 -1.57 -6.40 -0.87
CA LEU A 65 -1.46 -7.42 -1.91
C LEU A 65 -0.01 -7.58 -2.37
N PHE A 66 0.74 -6.48 -2.52
CA PHE A 66 2.16 -6.48 -2.86
C PHE A 66 3.01 -7.15 -1.78
N PHE A 67 2.75 -6.86 -0.50
CA PHE A 67 3.38 -7.53 0.65
C PHE A 67 3.24 -9.05 0.54
N THR A 68 2.03 -9.54 0.29
CA THR A 68 1.79 -10.98 0.14
C THR A 68 2.40 -11.59 -1.11
N ALA A 69 2.48 -10.83 -2.21
CA ALA A 69 3.15 -11.28 -3.43
C ALA A 69 4.65 -11.45 -3.23
N ILE A 70 5.30 -10.59 -2.44
CA ILE A 70 6.71 -10.75 -2.05
C ILE A 70 6.85 -11.98 -1.14
N TYR A 71 6.00 -12.11 -0.13
CA TYR A 71 6.04 -13.25 0.79
C TYR A 71 5.89 -14.61 0.09
N ARG A 72 4.97 -14.69 -0.88
CA ARG A 72 4.76 -15.93 -1.63
C ARG A 72 6.03 -16.38 -2.38
N ARG A 73 6.82 -15.43 -2.90
CA ARG A 73 8.10 -15.78 -3.55
C ARG A 73 9.10 -16.34 -2.56
N PHE A 74 9.12 -15.78 -1.34
CA PHE A 74 9.94 -16.32 -0.26
C PHE A 74 9.55 -17.78 0.07
N THR A 75 8.25 -18.08 0.19
CA THR A 75 7.79 -19.45 0.50
C THR A 75 8.03 -20.43 -0.66
N GLU A 76 7.93 -19.98 -1.91
CA GLU A 76 8.20 -20.80 -3.11
C GLU A 76 9.69 -21.19 -3.22
N ILE A 77 10.60 -20.31 -2.82
CA ILE A 77 12.06 -20.52 -2.96
C ILE A 77 12.65 -21.28 -1.77
N ARG A 78 11.88 -21.47 -0.69
CA ARG A 78 12.22 -22.24 0.53
C ARG A 78 13.69 -22.10 0.94
N GLU A 79 14.04 -20.93 1.48
CA GLU A 79 15.24 -20.87 2.32
C GLU A 79 14.94 -21.61 3.64
N ASP A 80 15.73 -22.63 3.97
CA ASP A 80 15.62 -23.39 5.23
C ASP A 80 15.99 -22.56 6.49
N SER A 81 16.27 -21.26 6.32
CA SER A 81 16.64 -20.36 7.42
C SER A 81 15.41 -19.84 8.17
N LYS A 82 15.11 -20.48 9.30
CA LYS A 82 14.08 -20.03 10.26
C LYS A 82 14.25 -18.57 10.71
N PHE A 83 15.50 -18.08 10.73
CA PHE A 83 15.79 -16.69 11.10
C PHE A 83 15.27 -15.72 10.05
N VAL A 84 15.59 -15.94 8.77
CA VAL A 84 15.13 -15.07 7.67
C VAL A 84 13.62 -15.09 7.57
N GLU A 85 13.00 -16.27 7.70
CA GLU A 85 11.55 -16.41 7.77
C GLU A 85 10.96 -15.56 8.92
N GLY A 86 11.55 -15.64 10.11
CA GLY A 86 11.15 -14.83 11.27
C GLY A 86 11.24 -13.32 11.02
N VAL A 87 12.34 -12.85 10.42
CA VAL A 87 12.52 -11.44 10.09
C VAL A 87 11.47 -10.97 9.08
N ILE A 88 11.26 -11.71 7.99
CA ILE A 88 10.24 -11.41 6.98
C ILE A 88 8.85 -11.33 7.61
N LYS A 89 8.54 -12.28 8.48
CA LYS A 89 7.28 -12.34 9.21
C LYS A 89 7.05 -11.09 10.08
N VAL A 90 8.09 -10.62 10.77
CA VAL A 90 8.04 -9.39 11.58
C VAL A 90 7.89 -8.16 10.68
N VAL A 91 8.66 -8.04 9.61
CA VAL A 91 8.58 -6.89 8.70
C VAL A 91 7.21 -6.83 8.02
N MET A 92 6.63 -7.96 7.62
CA MET A 92 5.26 -8.01 7.10
C MET A 92 4.23 -7.56 8.13
N PHE A 93 4.35 -8.04 9.38
CA PHE A 93 3.43 -7.63 10.44
C PHE A 93 3.50 -6.14 10.72
N LEU A 94 4.72 -5.60 10.84
CA LEU A 94 4.94 -4.17 11.05
C LEU A 94 4.46 -3.35 9.85
N GLY A 95 4.70 -3.82 8.62
CA GLY A 95 4.25 -3.17 7.39
C GLY A 95 2.72 -3.12 7.30
N ILE A 96 2.05 -4.26 7.45
CA ILE A 96 0.58 -4.35 7.36
C ILE A 96 -0.09 -3.62 8.53
N THR A 97 0.43 -3.74 9.75
CA THR A 97 -0.10 -3.03 10.91
C THR A 97 0.15 -1.52 10.80
N GLY A 98 1.32 -1.11 10.31
CA GLY A 98 1.64 0.29 10.04
C GLY A 98 0.68 0.90 9.01
N LEU A 99 0.43 0.20 7.90
CA LEU A 99 -0.59 0.61 6.92
C LEU A 99 -1.99 0.73 7.53
N TYR A 100 -2.34 -0.18 8.44
CA TYR A 100 -3.65 -0.18 9.09
C TYR A 100 -3.80 0.91 10.17
N ILE A 101 -2.73 1.30 10.87
CA ILE A 101 -2.82 2.30 11.94
C ILE A 101 -2.62 3.71 11.37
N LEU A 102 -1.53 3.91 10.63
CA LEU A 102 -1.12 5.25 10.21
C LEU A 102 -2.01 5.79 9.11
N MET A 103 -2.41 4.95 8.16
CA MET A 103 -3.19 5.46 7.05
C MET A 103 -4.58 5.95 7.51
N PRO A 104 -5.37 5.17 8.28
CA PRO A 104 -6.64 5.67 8.81
C PRO A 104 -6.49 6.88 9.74
N LEU A 105 -5.42 6.94 10.53
CA LEU A 105 -5.16 8.07 11.43
C LEU A 105 -5.00 9.39 10.66
N GLU A 106 -4.20 9.37 9.59
CA GLU A 106 -4.00 10.53 8.73
C GLU A 106 -5.27 10.93 7.97
N ILE A 107 -6.03 9.94 7.48
CA ILE A 107 -7.36 10.22 6.89
C ILE A 107 -8.31 10.83 7.91
N PHE A 108 -8.29 10.35 9.15
CA PHE A 108 -9.12 10.92 10.21
C PHE A 108 -8.78 12.38 10.46
N HIS A 109 -7.49 12.72 10.53
CA HIS A 109 -7.03 14.11 10.62
C HIS A 109 -7.45 14.95 9.41
N TYR A 110 -7.41 14.38 8.21
CA TYR A 110 -7.85 15.06 6.99
C TYR A 110 -9.37 15.32 6.99
N ILE A 111 -10.18 14.34 7.40
CA ILE A 111 -11.65 14.45 7.46
C ILE A 111 -12.11 15.39 8.57
N ASP A 112 -11.47 15.39 9.75
CA ASP A 112 -11.87 16.28 10.85
C ASP A 112 -11.65 17.77 10.50
N ARG A 113 -10.85 18.07 9.47
CA ARG A 113 -10.66 19.43 8.94
C ARG A 113 -11.73 19.84 7.93
N MET A 114 -12.60 18.93 7.48
CA MET A 114 -13.64 19.23 6.51
C MET A 114 -14.89 19.88 7.14
N PRO A 115 -15.55 20.82 6.45
CA PRO A 115 -16.83 21.37 6.89
C PRO A 115 -17.94 20.30 6.83
N GLY A 116 -18.81 20.25 7.85
CA GLY A 116 -19.90 19.24 7.94
C GLY A 116 -19.55 17.97 8.72
N LYS A 117 -18.69 18.10 9.74
CA LYS A 117 -18.08 17.03 10.54
C LYS A 117 -19.04 15.90 10.95
N ASN A 118 -18.67 14.67 10.59
CA ASN A 118 -19.12 13.44 11.26
C ASN A 118 -17.88 12.68 11.71
N SER A 119 -17.40 12.94 12.93
CA SER A 119 -16.28 12.21 13.56
C SER A 119 -16.51 10.68 13.57
N GLU A 120 -17.78 10.29 13.51
CA GLU A 120 -18.27 8.91 13.40
C GLU A 120 -17.80 8.18 12.14
N PHE A 121 -17.40 8.91 11.09
CA PHE A 121 -16.85 8.34 9.86
C PHE A 121 -15.52 7.60 10.09
N GLY A 122 -14.81 7.92 11.17
CA GLY A 122 -13.58 7.21 11.56
C GLY A 122 -13.79 5.71 11.77
N PHE A 123 -14.92 5.31 12.37
CA PHE A 123 -15.24 3.89 12.58
C PHE A 123 -15.51 3.16 11.26
N VAL A 124 -16.14 3.85 10.30
CA VAL A 124 -16.39 3.33 8.94
C VAL A 124 -15.06 3.05 8.24
N ILE A 125 -14.14 4.00 8.31
CA ILE A 125 -12.81 3.89 7.69
C ILE A 125 -12.02 2.75 8.33
N LEU A 126 -11.94 2.70 9.66
CA LEU A 126 -11.23 1.64 10.37
C LEU A 126 -11.78 0.24 10.07
N SER A 127 -13.11 0.13 9.94
CA SER A 127 -13.76 -1.14 9.59
C SER A 127 -13.46 -1.56 8.14
N LEU A 128 -13.64 -0.66 7.17
CA LEU A 128 -13.36 -0.94 5.76
C LEU A 128 -11.89 -1.22 5.50
N SER A 129 -10.97 -0.47 6.11
CA SER A 129 -9.53 -0.72 6.03
C SER A 129 -9.17 -2.11 6.51
N GLY A 130 -9.74 -2.56 7.64
CA GLY A 130 -9.50 -3.88 8.19
C GLY A 130 -9.95 -4.99 7.24
N LEU A 131 -11.15 -4.83 6.66
CA LEU A 131 -11.71 -5.76 5.69
C LEU A 131 -10.92 -5.79 4.37
N LEU A 132 -10.51 -4.65 3.84
CA LEU A 132 -9.78 -4.54 2.58
C LEU A 132 -8.35 -5.08 2.68
N ILE A 133 -7.64 -4.77 3.76
CA ILE A 133 -6.31 -5.35 4.03
C ILE A 133 -6.43 -6.87 4.18
N SER A 134 -7.42 -7.34 4.93
CA SER A 134 -7.68 -8.78 5.09
C SER A 134 -8.00 -9.45 3.76
N LEU A 135 -8.82 -8.80 2.91
CA LEU A 135 -9.12 -9.27 1.56
C LEU A 135 -7.86 -9.34 0.69
N ALA A 136 -7.05 -8.29 0.67
CA ALA A 136 -5.81 -8.24 -0.10
C ALA A 136 -4.85 -9.37 0.29
N VAL A 137 -4.65 -9.57 1.60
CA VAL A 137 -3.80 -10.66 2.11
C VAL A 137 -4.38 -12.02 1.76
N TYR A 138 -5.69 -12.19 1.91
CA TYR A 138 -6.38 -13.44 1.59
C TYR A 138 -6.33 -13.79 0.09
N ILE A 139 -6.39 -12.79 -0.80
CA ILE A 139 -6.24 -12.97 -2.25
C ILE A 139 -4.80 -13.29 -2.63
N GLY A 140 -3.83 -12.58 -2.04
CA GLY A 140 -2.43 -12.71 -2.42
C GLY A 140 -1.74 -13.96 -1.89
N THR A 141 -2.27 -14.59 -0.83
CA THR A 141 -1.69 -15.79 -0.23
C THR A 141 -2.39 -17.08 -0.69
N PRO A 142 -1.63 -18.10 -1.15
CA PRO A 142 -2.16 -19.45 -1.40
C PRO A 142 -2.85 -20.04 -0.16
N LYS A 143 -3.80 -20.95 -0.36
CA LYS A 143 -4.57 -21.56 0.75
C LYS A 143 -3.66 -22.23 1.79
N ASP A 144 -2.60 -22.89 1.32
CA ASP A 144 -1.68 -23.67 2.16
C ASP A 144 -0.71 -22.79 2.95
N ASP A 145 -0.40 -21.58 2.44
CA ASP A 145 0.47 -20.60 3.09
C ASP A 145 -0.32 -19.62 3.98
N PHE A 146 -1.66 -19.57 3.87
CA PHE A 146 -2.47 -18.64 4.69
C PHE A 146 -2.25 -18.80 6.22
N PRO A 147 -2.13 -20.02 6.79
CA PRO A 147 -1.85 -20.17 8.21
C PRO A 147 -0.55 -19.53 8.67
N THR A 148 0.43 -19.36 7.78
CA THR A 148 1.73 -18.78 8.12
C THR A 148 1.72 -17.26 8.06
N VAL A 149 0.74 -16.61 7.42
CA VAL A 149 0.64 -15.14 7.35
C VAL A 149 -0.56 -14.56 8.09
N LYS A 150 -1.52 -15.38 8.52
CA LYS A 150 -2.77 -14.91 9.15
C LYS A 150 -2.56 -13.97 10.35
N TYR A 151 -1.45 -14.09 11.07
CA TYR A 151 -1.17 -13.22 12.22
C TYR A 151 -0.91 -11.76 11.78
N THR A 152 -0.47 -11.52 10.54
CA THR A 152 -0.27 -10.17 9.98
C THR A 152 -1.56 -9.38 9.84
N ILE A 153 -2.71 -10.06 9.76
CA ILE A 153 -4.02 -9.43 9.66
C ILE A 153 -4.79 -9.42 10.98
N TYR A 154 -4.23 -9.95 12.08
CA TYR A 154 -4.95 -10.02 13.35
C TYR A 154 -5.34 -8.64 13.88
N VAL A 155 -4.42 -7.68 13.87
CA VAL A 155 -4.74 -6.31 14.30
C VAL A 155 -5.77 -5.66 13.36
N PRO A 156 -5.56 -5.59 12.02
CA PRO A 156 -6.57 -5.05 11.10
C PRO A 156 -7.95 -5.71 11.22
N MET A 157 -7.99 -7.03 11.37
CA MET A 157 -9.24 -7.80 11.40
C MET A 157 -9.96 -7.62 12.73
N VAL A 158 -9.27 -7.74 13.87
CA VAL A 158 -9.88 -7.61 15.19
C VAL A 158 -10.43 -6.21 15.39
N VAL A 159 -9.63 -5.18 15.08
CA VAL A 159 -10.07 -3.78 15.21
C VAL A 159 -11.17 -3.48 14.20
N GLY A 160 -11.02 -3.90 12.93
CA GLY A 160 -12.02 -3.66 11.90
C GLY A 160 -13.38 -4.31 12.20
N VAL A 161 -13.39 -5.52 12.77
CA VAL A 161 -14.60 -6.22 13.22
C VAL A 161 -15.17 -5.58 14.49
N ALA A 162 -14.35 -5.17 15.45
CA ALA A 162 -14.82 -4.47 16.64
C ALA A 162 -15.46 -3.11 16.31
N CYS A 163 -14.92 -2.39 15.34
CA CYS A 163 -15.47 -1.13 14.86
C CYS A 163 -16.72 -1.31 13.97
N PHE A 164 -16.97 -2.51 13.43
CA PHE A 164 -18.05 -2.73 12.45
C PHE A 164 -19.45 -2.42 13.00
N PRO A 165 -19.89 -2.93 14.17
CA PRO A 165 -21.23 -2.62 14.69
C PRO A 165 -21.43 -1.12 14.95
N VAL A 166 -20.38 -0.45 15.44
CA VAL A 166 -20.38 0.99 15.70
C VAL A 166 -20.48 1.76 14.39
N ALA A 167 -19.71 1.36 13.36
CA ALA A 167 -19.80 1.91 12.02
C ALA A 167 -21.21 1.74 11.42
N VAL A 168 -21.81 0.55 11.52
CA VAL A 168 -23.19 0.31 11.05
C VAL A 168 -24.16 1.25 11.74
N PHE A 169 -24.14 1.33 13.08
CA PHE A 169 -25.03 2.20 13.84
C PHE A 169 -24.94 3.66 13.38
N HIS A 170 -23.72 4.21 13.29
CA HIS A 170 -23.52 5.60 12.92
C HIS A 170 -23.90 5.92 11.48
N VAL A 171 -23.61 5.02 10.54
CA VAL A 171 -24.02 5.23 9.14
C VAL A 171 -25.54 5.22 9.04
N PHE A 172 -26.25 4.31 9.72
CA PHE A 172 -27.71 4.30 9.74
C PHE A 172 -28.32 5.50 10.46
N ALA A 173 -27.68 5.99 11.53
CA ALA A 173 -28.10 7.21 12.22
C ALA A 173 -27.98 8.45 11.32
N SER A 174 -26.96 8.48 10.45
CA SER A 174 -26.75 9.57 9.50
C SER A 174 -27.65 9.46 8.25
N SER A 175 -27.81 8.26 7.70
CA SER A 175 -28.60 8.02 6.47
C SER A 175 -28.93 6.54 6.29
N VAL A 176 -30.22 6.21 6.15
CA VAL A 176 -30.66 4.84 5.83
C VAL A 176 -30.06 4.34 4.52
N ILE A 177 -30.01 5.19 3.49
CA ILE A 177 -29.41 4.83 2.20
C ILE A 177 -27.91 4.56 2.38
N GLY A 178 -27.21 5.42 3.14
CA GLY A 178 -25.80 5.21 3.48
C GLY A 178 -25.56 3.87 4.18
N GLY A 179 -26.43 3.53 5.14
CA GLY A 179 -26.32 2.29 5.92
C GLY A 179 -26.47 1.05 5.03
N ILE A 180 -27.46 1.08 4.13
CA ILE A 180 -27.67 0.02 3.14
C ILE A 180 -26.45 -0.10 2.20
N VAL A 181 -25.94 1.01 1.67
CA VAL A 181 -24.76 1.00 0.80
C VAL A 181 -23.54 0.45 1.53
N PHE A 182 -23.31 0.84 2.79
CA PHE A 182 -22.22 0.33 3.60
C PHE A 182 -22.32 -1.19 3.82
N LEU A 183 -23.51 -1.70 4.14
CA LEU A 183 -23.73 -3.14 4.28
C LEU A 183 -23.51 -3.89 2.96
N ILE A 184 -23.96 -3.33 1.82
CA ILE A 184 -23.75 -3.93 0.50
C ILE A 184 -22.25 -3.98 0.16
N VAL A 185 -21.53 -2.88 0.38
CA VAL A 185 -20.07 -2.83 0.11
C VAL A 185 -19.32 -3.83 0.98
N THR A 186 -19.60 -3.86 2.28
CA THR A 186 -18.91 -4.77 3.22
C THR A 186 -19.25 -6.24 2.95
N ALA A 187 -20.52 -6.56 2.69
CA ALA A 187 -20.93 -7.89 2.24
C ALA A 187 -20.28 -8.25 0.90
N GLY A 188 -20.21 -7.32 -0.04
CA GLY A 188 -19.55 -7.48 -1.34
C GLY A 188 -18.07 -7.82 -1.20
N ILE A 189 -17.34 -7.16 -0.31
CA ILE A 189 -15.93 -7.46 0.00
C ILE A 189 -15.79 -8.90 0.52
N VAL A 190 -16.63 -9.30 1.47
CA VAL A 190 -16.60 -10.67 2.05
C VAL A 190 -16.97 -11.72 1.00
N VAL A 191 -18.04 -11.50 0.25
CA VAL A 191 -18.49 -12.40 -0.82
C VAL A 191 -17.43 -12.52 -1.91
N ALA A 192 -16.81 -11.41 -2.33
CA ALA A 192 -15.71 -11.41 -3.28
C ALA A 192 -14.54 -12.27 -2.77
N ALA A 193 -14.16 -12.13 -1.50
CA ALA A 193 -13.12 -12.96 -0.89
C ALA A 193 -13.44 -14.47 -1.04
N VAL A 194 -14.65 -14.85 -0.64
CA VAL A 194 -15.11 -16.25 -0.65
C VAL A 194 -15.21 -16.77 -2.08
N MET A 195 -15.77 -15.98 -3.00
CA MET A 195 -15.91 -16.36 -4.42
C MET A 195 -14.56 -16.53 -5.10
N ILE A 196 -13.61 -15.61 -4.87
CA ILE A 196 -12.25 -15.70 -5.43
C ILE A 196 -11.59 -16.98 -4.94
N LYS A 197 -11.59 -17.24 -3.62
CA LYS A 197 -10.93 -18.43 -3.06
C LYS A 197 -11.61 -19.74 -3.44
N ASN A 198 -12.95 -19.80 -3.41
CA ASN A 198 -13.67 -20.99 -3.87
C ASN A 198 -13.50 -21.21 -5.38
N GLY A 199 -13.46 -20.14 -6.16
CA GLY A 199 -13.19 -20.19 -7.60
C GLY A 199 -11.78 -20.66 -7.92
N ILE A 200 -10.79 -20.33 -7.09
CA ILE A 200 -9.42 -20.85 -7.20
C ILE A 200 -9.38 -22.32 -6.74
N ALA A 201 -10.00 -22.66 -5.61
CA ALA A 201 -9.95 -24.01 -5.02
C ALA A 201 -10.72 -25.07 -5.82
N LYS A 202 -11.79 -24.70 -6.54
CA LYS A 202 -12.58 -25.62 -7.36
C LYS A 202 -11.96 -25.94 -8.72
N ARG A 203 -10.90 -25.23 -9.13
CA ARG A 203 -10.19 -25.51 -10.39
C ARG A 203 -9.34 -26.77 -10.22
N LYS A 204 -9.89 -27.92 -10.63
CA LYS A 204 -9.16 -29.19 -10.76
C LYS A 204 -8.26 -29.21 -12.00
N GLU A 205 -8.60 -28.42 -13.02
CA GLU A 205 -7.82 -28.31 -14.25
C GLU A 205 -6.92 -27.06 -14.21
N PRO A 206 -5.67 -27.17 -14.67
CA PRO A 206 -4.79 -26.02 -14.79
C PRO A 206 -5.45 -24.97 -15.69
N LEU A 207 -5.43 -23.71 -15.25
CA LEU A 207 -5.92 -22.56 -16.01
C LEU A 207 -5.38 -22.61 -17.47
N PRO A 208 -6.20 -22.25 -18.48
CA PRO A 208 -5.75 -22.16 -19.86
C PRO A 208 -4.47 -21.31 -19.93
N ARG A 209 -3.48 -21.73 -20.73
CA ARG A 209 -2.17 -21.05 -20.86
C ARG A 209 -2.28 -19.54 -21.07
N LEU A 210 -3.34 -19.08 -21.73
CA LEU A 210 -3.60 -17.65 -21.94
C LEU A 210 -3.92 -16.92 -20.63
N VAL A 211 -4.73 -17.51 -19.74
CA VAL A 211 -5.16 -16.93 -18.46
C VAL A 211 -4.03 -16.97 -17.43
N THR A 212 -3.20 -18.01 -17.43
CA THR A 212 -1.98 -18.01 -16.62
C THR A 212 -0.97 -16.98 -17.12
N ARG A 213 -0.89 -16.72 -18.43
CA ARG A 213 0.01 -15.73 -19.04
C ARG A 213 -0.46 -14.29 -18.86
N THR A 214 -1.76 -14.02 -18.93
CA THR A 214 -2.32 -12.68 -18.63
C THR A 214 -2.34 -12.41 -17.13
N GLY A 215 -2.70 -13.41 -16.31
CA GLY A 215 -2.60 -13.32 -14.85
C GLY A 215 -1.16 -13.12 -14.38
N SER A 216 -0.19 -13.80 -14.99
CA SER A 216 1.23 -13.57 -14.68
C SER A 216 1.73 -12.22 -15.17
N ALA A 217 1.29 -11.73 -16.33
CA ALA A 217 1.64 -10.40 -16.82
C ALA A 217 1.06 -9.28 -15.94
N PHE A 218 -0.20 -9.40 -15.50
CA PHE A 218 -0.80 -8.47 -14.54
C PHE A 218 -0.01 -8.44 -13.23
N MET A 219 0.28 -9.62 -12.67
CA MET A 219 1.07 -9.72 -11.44
C MET A 219 2.52 -9.23 -11.64
N LEU A 220 3.10 -9.35 -12.83
CA LEU A 220 4.49 -8.95 -13.09
C LEU A 220 4.64 -7.44 -13.31
N PHE A 221 3.67 -6.79 -13.97
CA PHE A 221 3.77 -5.39 -14.36
C PHE A 221 2.76 -4.49 -13.65
N ALA A 222 1.47 -4.84 -13.70
CA ALA A 222 0.42 -3.97 -13.19
C ALA A 222 0.47 -3.86 -11.67
N LEU A 223 0.67 -4.95 -10.94
CA LEU A 223 0.71 -4.91 -9.48
C LEU A 223 1.85 -4.01 -8.93
N PRO A 224 3.11 -4.11 -9.39
CA PRO A 224 4.16 -3.15 -9.04
C PRO A 224 3.83 -1.71 -9.36
N VAL A 225 3.32 -1.45 -10.57
CA VAL A 225 3.01 -0.09 -11.02
C VAL A 225 1.90 0.50 -10.15
N LEU A 226 0.79 -0.23 -9.96
CA LEU A 226 -0.34 0.19 -9.14
C LEU A 226 0.09 0.41 -7.69
N THR A 227 0.94 -0.47 -7.14
CA THR A 227 1.45 -0.30 -5.78
C THR A 227 2.34 0.94 -5.66
N ALA A 228 3.26 1.16 -6.62
CA ALA A 228 4.14 2.32 -6.63
C ALA A 228 3.35 3.63 -6.72
N VAL A 229 2.38 3.70 -7.64
CA VAL A 229 1.48 4.86 -7.80
C VAL A 229 0.66 5.07 -6.54
N ALA A 230 0.08 4.01 -5.96
CA ALA A 230 -0.77 4.15 -4.79
C ALA A 230 0.02 4.54 -3.53
N ILE A 231 1.24 4.02 -3.35
CA ILE A 231 2.16 4.49 -2.30
C ILE A 231 2.53 5.94 -2.56
N ALA A 232 2.86 6.34 -3.78
CA ALA A 232 3.20 7.74 -4.05
C ALA A 232 2.04 8.67 -3.72
N ALA A 233 0.83 8.33 -4.16
CA ALA A 233 -0.37 9.09 -3.84
C ALA A 233 -0.63 9.17 -2.32
N TRP A 234 -0.44 8.05 -1.62
CA TRP A 234 -0.53 8.00 -0.17
C TRP A 234 0.48 8.92 0.52
N GLN A 235 1.74 8.87 0.10
CA GLN A 235 2.81 9.64 0.70
C GLN A 235 2.64 11.14 0.44
N GLU A 236 2.10 11.51 -0.72
CA GLU A 236 1.73 12.88 -1.03
C GLU A 236 0.62 13.40 -0.09
N LEU A 237 -0.45 12.63 0.11
CA LEU A 237 -1.52 13.00 1.05
C LEU A 237 -1.01 13.12 2.49
N SER A 238 -0.16 12.18 2.90
CA SER A 238 0.47 12.19 4.24
C SER A 238 1.36 13.42 4.42
N LEU A 239 2.13 13.77 3.38
CA LEU A 239 2.99 14.96 3.39
C LEU A 239 2.15 16.23 3.53
N ILE A 240 1.08 16.35 2.75
CA ILE A 240 0.18 17.52 2.81
C ILE A 240 -0.43 17.64 4.22
N SER A 241 -0.97 16.55 4.76
CA SER A 241 -1.56 16.51 6.10
C SER A 241 -0.56 16.97 7.17
N THR A 242 0.65 16.41 7.11
CA THR A 242 1.76 16.67 8.03
C THR A 242 2.19 18.13 7.96
N VAL A 243 2.62 18.61 6.79
CA VAL A 243 3.11 19.99 6.62
C VAL A 243 2.04 21.00 7.04
N THR A 244 0.78 20.78 6.64
CA THR A 244 -0.34 21.65 7.07
C THR A 244 -0.51 21.63 8.58
N GLY A 245 -0.39 20.47 9.22
CA GLY A 245 -0.45 20.33 10.68
C GLY A 245 0.66 21.09 11.39
N PHE A 246 1.91 20.99 10.92
CA PHE A 246 3.04 21.74 11.46
C PHE A 246 2.87 23.25 11.28
N THR A 247 2.51 23.70 10.07
CA THR A 247 2.31 25.12 9.77
C THR A 247 1.19 25.72 10.62
N ASN A 248 0.04 25.05 10.73
CA ASN A 248 -1.09 25.54 11.55
C ASN A 248 -0.74 25.66 13.03
N ASN A 249 0.15 24.81 13.54
CA ASN A 249 0.63 24.84 14.92
C ASN A 249 1.88 25.71 15.10
N LYS A 250 2.33 26.43 14.07
CA LYS A 250 3.55 27.26 14.08
C LYS A 250 4.81 26.48 14.48
N LEU A 251 4.84 25.19 14.15
CA LEU A 251 5.98 24.32 14.39
C LEU A 251 6.84 24.21 13.12
N PRO A 252 8.18 24.16 13.25
CA PRO A 252 9.04 23.94 12.11
C PRO A 252 8.85 22.52 11.57
N VAL A 253 8.77 22.38 10.24
CA VAL A 253 8.77 21.08 9.56
C VAL A 253 10.20 20.55 9.57
N ARG A 254 10.48 19.51 10.38
CA ARG A 254 11.79 18.85 10.38
C ARG A 254 11.79 17.72 9.34
N HIS A 255 12.92 17.54 8.67
CA HIS A 255 13.08 16.44 7.70
C HIS A 255 12.90 15.07 8.35
N GLU A 256 13.30 14.92 9.61
CA GLU A 256 13.18 13.69 10.40
C GLU A 256 11.72 13.24 10.56
N ASP A 257 10.82 14.18 10.86
CA ASP A 257 9.40 13.89 11.08
C ASP A 257 8.74 13.39 9.79
N VAL A 258 9.10 14.03 8.66
CA VAL A 258 8.66 13.62 7.32
C VAL A 258 9.18 12.22 6.99
N ILE A 259 10.46 11.95 7.25
CA ILE A 259 11.06 10.63 6.98
C ILE A 259 10.41 9.54 7.83
N ILE A 260 10.16 9.76 9.12
CA ILE A 260 9.57 8.75 10.02
C ILE A 260 8.16 8.39 9.56
N MET A 261 7.33 9.38 9.27
CA MET A 261 5.97 9.15 8.76
C MET A 261 5.99 8.37 7.44
N MET A 262 6.90 8.74 6.54
CA MET A 262 7.03 8.10 5.23
C MET A 262 7.59 6.67 5.33
N THR A 263 8.47 6.43 6.30
CA THR A 263 9.05 5.11 6.61
C THR A 263 7.95 4.13 7.01
N LEU A 264 7.05 4.57 7.88
CA LEU A 264 6.01 3.70 8.42
C LEU A 264 4.80 3.57 7.49
N GLY A 265 4.68 4.43 6.46
CA GLY A 265 3.65 4.38 5.40
C GLY A 265 3.79 3.23 4.39
N GLY A 266 4.58 2.19 4.69
CA GLY A 266 4.65 0.94 3.92
C GLY A 266 5.78 0.82 2.90
N LEU A 267 6.37 1.93 2.45
CA LEU A 267 7.45 1.90 1.44
C LEU A 267 8.72 1.20 1.95
N ILE A 268 9.21 1.58 3.13
CA ILE A 268 10.41 0.96 3.71
C ILE A 268 10.18 -0.51 4.06
N PRO A 269 9.08 -0.91 4.73
CA PRO A 269 8.81 -2.32 4.96
C PRO A 269 8.71 -3.14 3.65
N ILE A 270 8.12 -2.59 2.57
CA ILE A 270 8.16 -3.24 1.25
C ILE A 270 9.60 -3.45 0.77
N ARG A 271 10.45 -2.42 0.88
CA ARG A 271 11.83 -2.49 0.42
C ARG A 271 12.68 -3.44 1.23
N LEU A 272 12.50 -3.46 2.55
CA LEU A 272 13.15 -4.42 3.42
C LEU A 272 12.73 -5.85 3.04
N LEU A 273 11.45 -6.10 2.78
CA LEU A 273 11.01 -7.42 2.35
C LEU A 273 11.52 -7.80 0.98
N ALA A 274 11.53 -6.89 0.02
CA ALA A 274 12.08 -7.13 -1.31
C ALA A 274 13.59 -7.44 -1.23
N ALA A 275 14.34 -6.67 -0.43
CA ALA A 275 15.77 -6.90 -0.24
C ALA A 275 16.08 -8.21 0.51
N LEU A 276 15.17 -8.66 1.38
CA LEU A 276 15.30 -9.94 2.10
C LEU A 276 14.69 -11.11 1.33
N ALA A 277 13.96 -10.86 0.25
CA ALA A 277 13.33 -11.91 -0.54
C ALA A 277 14.40 -12.63 -1.39
N PRO A 278 14.54 -13.96 -1.25
CA PRO A 278 15.42 -14.73 -2.09
C PRO A 278 14.83 -14.85 -3.50
N PRO A 279 15.70 -15.03 -4.52
CA PRO A 279 17.15 -14.86 -4.43
C PRO A 279 17.52 -13.38 -4.27
N PHE A 280 18.44 -13.07 -3.36
CA PHE A 280 19.00 -11.73 -3.25
C PHE A 280 19.64 -11.31 -4.58
N ARG A 281 19.20 -10.18 -5.12
CA ARG A 281 19.68 -9.63 -6.39
C ARG A 281 20.42 -8.32 -6.15
N ILE A 282 21.75 -8.35 -6.27
CA ILE A 282 22.61 -7.17 -6.06
C ILE A 282 22.25 -6.01 -6.99
N ILE A 283 21.81 -6.30 -8.22
CA ILE A 283 21.39 -5.27 -9.19
C ILE A 283 20.12 -4.57 -8.70
N ASN A 284 19.13 -5.31 -8.17
CA ASN A 284 17.94 -4.70 -7.60
C ASN A 284 18.28 -3.80 -6.43
N LEU A 285 19.18 -4.22 -5.53
CA LEU A 285 19.64 -3.35 -4.45
C LEU A 285 20.35 -2.10 -4.98
N ALA A 286 21.22 -2.25 -5.98
CA ALA A 286 21.96 -1.15 -6.60
C ALA A 286 21.06 -0.13 -7.31
N VAL A 287 19.89 -0.54 -7.82
CA VAL A 287 18.87 0.38 -8.35
C VAL A 287 17.97 0.94 -7.24
N ALA A 288 17.61 0.12 -6.25
CA ALA A 288 16.69 0.50 -5.19
C ALA A 288 17.26 1.60 -4.28
N VAL A 289 18.55 1.55 -3.93
CA VAL A 289 19.19 2.57 -3.10
C VAL A 289 19.11 3.97 -3.73
N PRO A 290 19.58 4.21 -4.96
CA PRO A 290 19.47 5.52 -5.59
C PRO A 290 18.02 5.90 -5.92
N ALA A 291 17.14 4.94 -6.27
CA ALA A 291 15.72 5.21 -6.47
C ALA A 291 15.06 5.74 -5.18
N MET A 292 15.31 5.10 -4.04
CA MET A 292 14.81 5.52 -2.73
C MET A 292 15.40 6.86 -2.30
N TYR A 293 16.70 7.08 -2.49
CA TYR A 293 17.34 8.36 -2.21
C TYR A 293 16.73 9.49 -3.04
N TYR A 294 16.54 9.27 -4.34
CA TYR A 294 15.91 10.24 -5.23
C TYR A 294 14.45 10.52 -4.86
N TYR A 295 13.71 9.48 -4.48
CA TYR A 295 12.33 9.59 -4.01
C TYR A 295 12.24 10.46 -2.75
N PHE A 296 13.04 10.16 -1.71
CA PHE A 296 13.05 10.92 -0.46
C PHE A 296 13.47 12.37 -0.65
N THR A 297 14.54 12.62 -1.39
CA THR A 297 15.00 14.00 -1.66
C THR A 297 13.98 14.80 -2.46
N SER A 298 13.24 14.16 -3.37
CA SER A 298 12.15 14.80 -4.11
C SER A 298 10.95 15.11 -3.23
N LEU A 299 10.61 14.21 -2.29
CA LEU A 299 9.57 14.46 -1.30
C LEU A 299 9.92 15.56 -0.31
N LEU A 300 11.16 15.59 0.21
CA LEU A 300 11.62 16.67 1.08
C LEU A 300 11.56 18.03 0.37
N ALA A 301 12.02 18.08 -0.89
CA ALA A 301 11.91 19.30 -1.69
C ALA A 301 10.45 19.72 -1.92
N ALA A 302 9.52 18.77 -2.07
CA ALA A 302 8.09 19.06 -2.14
C ALA A 302 7.54 19.59 -0.81
N ALA A 303 7.97 19.02 0.32
CA ALA A 303 7.57 19.43 1.67
C ALA A 303 7.97 20.87 1.97
N GLU A 304 9.22 21.24 1.64
CA GLU A 304 9.75 22.60 1.81
C GLU A 304 8.95 23.62 0.98
N LYS A 305 8.65 23.27 -0.27
CA LYS A 305 7.81 24.11 -1.14
C LYS A 305 6.41 24.28 -0.58
N LEU A 306 5.79 23.20 -0.09
CA LEU A 306 4.47 23.28 0.52
C LEU A 306 4.47 24.19 1.74
N HIS A 307 5.47 24.04 2.61
CA HIS A 307 5.60 24.85 3.80
C HIS A 307 5.73 26.34 3.45
N ALA A 308 6.55 26.68 2.45
CA ALA A 308 6.70 28.06 1.97
C ALA A 308 5.42 28.65 1.38
N ILE A 309 4.54 27.83 0.79
CA ILE A 309 3.22 28.27 0.29
C ILE A 309 2.25 28.52 1.45
N LEU A 310 2.31 27.70 2.51
CA LEU A 310 1.37 27.73 3.63
C LEU A 310 1.77 28.68 4.76
N ALA A 311 3.04 29.09 4.85
CA ALA A 311 3.56 29.99 5.88
C ALA A 311 3.62 31.44 5.35
N PRO A 312 2.54 32.25 5.49
CA PRO A 312 2.56 33.67 5.18
C PRO A 312 3.41 34.48 6.17
#